data_AF-A0A350WQD8-F1
#
_entry.id   AF-A0A350WQD8-F1
#
_cell.length_a   1.000
_cell.length_b   1.000
_cell.length_c   1.000
_cell.angle_alpha   90.00
_cell.angle_beta   90.00
_cell.angle_gamma   90.00
#
_symmetry.space_group_name_H-M   'P 1'
#
loop_
_entity.id
_entity.type
_entity.pdbx_description
1 polymer ?
#
loop_
_entity_poly.entity_id
_entity_poly.type
_entity_poly.pdbx_seq_one_letter_code
_entity_poly.pdbx_strand_id
1 'polypeptide(L)'
;MRFLMKGRYGILVKKQGFVMPRTRIFLSMIALLFSSLACATLMGEDPYYDETYYSDEETEILTEEAPPQENDPGSPQSLTCPVVTDAILEAALTPGESETEEMDGEIYLVTYSVNGDELFDPYYEDVSADLEDEQMDESAHREIWDQFSSLIPAQHRSMIAEYSIFTDGADNVLAAVAQTQSDPSTWSLQVDIADISDPYNLTFTLIHEYGHLLTLGPDQVPPSLAIFNNPEDEDIYFQEASACPNYFPGEGCAEADSYIDDFYNEFWLDISEEWNQVNLEEDDDAYYEALDAFYAKYADQFVTDYAATNPEEDIAESWTFFVLSPEPEGNTIADQKILFFYQYPELVELRTEILKNVCVSLQ
;
A
#
# COMPACT_ATOMS: atom_id res chain seq x y z
N MET A 1 -11.23 -18.27 6.51
CA MET A 1 -10.07 -17.58 5.95
C MET A 1 -8.87 -17.88 6.82
N ARG A 2 -7.91 -18.63 6.28
CA ARG A 2 -6.57 -18.76 6.86
C ARG A 2 -5.71 -17.86 6.00
N PHE A 3 -5.62 -16.58 6.34
CA PHE A 3 -4.63 -15.73 5.71
C PHE A 3 -3.31 -16.07 6.37
N LEU A 4 -2.33 -16.52 5.59
CA LEU A 4 -0.93 -16.63 5.97
C LEU A 4 -0.21 -15.39 5.43
N MET A 5 -0.57 -14.21 5.95
CA MET A 5 0.23 -13.01 5.71
C MET A 5 0.94 -12.65 7.00
N LYS A 6 2.24 -12.97 7.01
CA LYS A 6 3.17 -12.44 8.01
C LYS A 6 3.29 -10.95 7.75
N GLY A 7 2.84 -10.14 8.70
CA GLY A 7 3.44 -8.84 8.98
C GLY A 7 4.89 -9.01 9.43
N ARG A 8 5.76 -9.47 8.52
CA ARG A 8 7.19 -9.30 8.65
C ARG A 8 7.50 -8.05 7.86
N TYR A 9 7.89 -7.02 8.59
CA TYR A 9 8.56 -5.84 8.06
C TYR A 9 9.41 -6.19 6.83
N GLY A 10 9.10 -5.53 5.71
CA GLY A 10 9.80 -5.75 4.46
C GLY A 10 9.35 -7.01 3.74
N ILE A 11 8.71 -6.80 2.61
CA ILE A 11 8.68 -7.67 1.45
C ILE A 11 9.89 -8.63 1.44
N LEU A 12 9.59 -9.92 1.59
CA LEU A 12 10.53 -11.03 1.64
C LEU A 12 11.33 -11.14 0.33
N VAL A 13 12.47 -10.43 0.21
CA VAL A 13 13.49 -10.78 -0.79
C VAL A 13 14.30 -11.96 -0.28
N LYS A 14 13.69 -13.14 -0.28
CA LYS A 14 14.36 -14.39 0.07
C LYS A 14 15.04 -14.97 -1.16
N LYS A 15 16.24 -14.49 -1.52
CA LYS A 15 17.01 -15.11 -2.62
C LYS A 15 17.93 -16.26 -2.16
N GLN A 16 17.80 -17.36 -2.90
CA GLN A 16 18.43 -18.66 -2.75
C GLN A 16 19.97 -18.61 -2.83
N GLY A 17 20.60 -19.58 -2.16
CA GLY A 17 22.04 -19.59 -1.89
C GLY A 17 22.96 -19.81 -3.09
N PHE A 18 24.09 -19.10 -3.07
CA PHE A 18 25.30 -19.47 -3.79
C PHE A 18 26.52 -19.45 -2.84
N VAL A 19 27.15 -20.61 -2.66
CA VAL A 19 28.32 -20.83 -1.80
C VAL A 19 29.61 -20.63 -2.59
N MET A 20 30.52 -19.74 -2.14
CA MET A 20 31.98 -19.93 -2.29
C MET A 20 32.81 -19.00 -1.36
N PRO A 21 34.12 -19.26 -1.12
CA PRO A 21 34.62 -19.69 0.18
C PRO A 21 35.26 -18.59 1.04
N ARG A 22 35.14 -18.78 2.36
CA ARG A 22 35.75 -17.97 3.43
C ARG A 22 37.27 -17.84 3.30
N THR A 23 37.75 -16.60 3.22
CA THR A 23 39.14 -16.23 3.55
C THR A 23 39.18 -15.68 4.97
N ARG A 24 39.88 -16.38 5.88
CA ARG A 24 40.07 -15.97 7.28
C ARG A 24 41.07 -14.83 7.35
N ILE A 25 40.70 -13.70 7.98
CA ILE A 25 41.66 -12.73 8.51
C ILE A 25 41.29 -12.39 9.95
N PHE A 26 42.16 -12.81 10.87
CA PHE A 26 42.22 -12.39 12.27
C PHE A 26 43.01 -11.09 12.36
N LEU A 27 42.54 -10.11 13.14
CA LEU A 27 43.35 -9.14 13.92
C LEU A 27 42.35 -8.25 14.72
N SER A 28 42.15 -8.51 16.01
CA SER A 28 42.92 -8.01 17.16
C SER A 28 42.39 -6.68 17.69
N MET A 29 41.82 -6.76 18.90
CA MET A 29 41.40 -5.67 19.78
C MET A 29 42.50 -4.61 19.99
N ILE A 30 42.10 -3.34 19.96
CA ILE A 30 42.74 -2.27 20.74
C ILE A 30 41.65 -1.42 21.37
N ALA A 31 41.57 -1.51 22.70
CA ALA A 31 40.85 -0.57 23.55
C ALA A 31 41.69 0.71 23.73
N LEU A 32 41.05 1.88 23.62
CA LEU A 32 41.59 3.14 24.14
C LEU A 32 40.46 3.97 24.76
N LEU A 33 40.55 4.07 26.09
CA LEU A 33 39.83 5.01 26.98
C LEU A 33 40.46 6.41 26.91
N PHE A 34 39.64 7.46 26.80
CA PHE A 34 39.84 8.81 27.36
C PHE A 34 38.46 9.49 27.42
N SER A 35 37.77 9.55 28.57
CA SER A 35 37.80 10.61 29.61
C SER A 35 37.20 11.99 29.22
N SER A 36 35.92 12.17 29.60
CA SER A 36 35.38 13.22 30.50
C SER A 36 35.26 14.71 30.11
N LEU A 37 34.11 15.28 30.56
CA LEU A 37 33.72 16.70 30.77
C LEU A 37 33.26 17.49 29.51
N ALA A 38 32.19 18.30 29.51
CA ALA A 38 31.46 18.98 30.59
C ALA A 38 29.99 19.30 30.22
N CYS A 39 29.17 19.54 31.26
CA CYS A 39 27.83 20.13 31.23
C CYS A 39 27.78 21.54 30.62
N ALA A 40 26.63 21.88 30.02
CA ALA A 40 26.02 23.20 30.14
C ALA A 40 24.50 23.11 29.93
N THR A 41 23.75 23.21 31.03
CA THR A 41 22.33 23.61 31.05
C THR A 41 22.23 25.12 30.91
N LEU A 42 21.25 25.65 30.18
CA LEU A 42 20.63 26.95 30.48
C LEU A 42 19.24 27.07 29.84
N MET A 43 18.26 27.27 30.71
CA MET A 43 16.88 27.69 30.47
C MET A 43 16.79 29.18 30.12
N GLY A 44 15.65 29.59 29.55
CA GLY A 44 15.16 30.98 29.49
C GLY A 44 14.36 31.20 28.20
N GLU A 45 13.04 31.02 28.21
CA GLU A 45 11.99 32.02 28.54
C GLU A 45 11.68 33.01 27.40
N ASP A 46 10.42 32.97 26.98
CA ASP A 46 9.69 33.91 26.10
C ASP A 46 9.75 35.37 26.59
N PRO A 47 9.44 36.31 25.67
CA PRO A 47 8.51 37.35 26.05
C PRO A 47 7.41 37.61 25.03
N TYR A 48 6.19 37.48 25.56
CA TYR A 48 4.96 38.20 25.28
C TYR A 48 5.12 39.72 25.02
N TYR A 49 4.45 40.24 23.99
CA TYR A 49 3.94 41.61 23.80
C TYR A 49 3.03 41.59 22.55
N ASP A 50 1.96 42.36 22.35
CA ASP A 50 0.92 43.06 23.11
C ASP A 50 -0.03 43.60 22.03
N GLU A 51 -1.35 43.57 22.28
CA GLU A 51 -2.39 44.06 21.39
C GLU A 51 -2.46 45.59 21.42
N THR A 52 -2.55 46.25 20.26
CA THR A 52 -3.35 47.48 20.13
C THR A 52 -3.87 47.70 18.70
N TYR A 53 -5.17 47.49 18.52
CA TYR A 53 -6.20 48.47 18.07
C TYR A 53 -5.88 49.45 16.90
N TYR A 54 -6.56 49.28 15.75
CA TYR A 54 -7.12 50.34 14.87
C TYR A 54 -8.10 49.65 13.88
N SER A 55 -9.41 49.76 14.14
CA SER A 55 -10.41 50.63 13.48
C SER A 55 -11.10 50.00 12.25
N ASP A 56 -12.40 49.78 12.44
CA ASP A 56 -13.39 49.40 11.43
C ASP A 56 -13.42 50.38 10.24
N GLU A 57 -13.22 49.86 9.03
CA GLU A 57 -13.79 50.41 7.81
C GLU A 57 -14.62 49.31 7.14
N GLU A 58 -15.94 49.40 7.32
CA GLU A 58 -16.92 48.68 6.51
C GLU A 58 -16.72 49.06 5.04
N THR A 59 -16.22 48.12 4.25
CA THR A 59 -16.35 48.15 2.79
C THR A 59 -17.44 47.17 2.41
N GLU A 60 -18.55 47.75 1.95
CA GLU A 60 -19.73 47.07 1.43
C GLU A 60 -19.34 46.33 0.13
N ILE A 61 -19.03 45.03 0.24
CA ILE A 61 -18.80 44.16 -0.92
C ILE A 61 -20.17 43.70 -1.42
N LEU A 62 -20.56 44.22 -2.58
CA LEU A 62 -21.66 43.71 -3.40
C LEU A 62 -21.40 42.22 -3.72
N THR A 63 -22.07 41.32 -3.01
CA THR A 63 -22.17 39.91 -3.38
C THR A 63 -23.06 39.80 -4.61
N GLU A 64 -22.44 39.64 -5.78
CA GLU A 64 -23.11 39.13 -6.98
C GLU A 64 -23.32 37.62 -6.75
N GLU A 65 -24.56 37.22 -6.48
CA GLU A 65 -24.93 35.80 -6.39
C GLU A 65 -24.61 35.13 -7.73
N ALA A 66 -23.65 34.22 -7.73
CA ALA A 66 -23.42 33.32 -8.86
C ALA A 66 -24.70 32.50 -9.10
N PRO A 67 -25.15 32.32 -10.35
CA PRO A 67 -26.33 31.52 -10.64
C PRO A 67 -26.06 30.06 -10.25
N PRO A 68 -27.10 29.31 -9.84
CA PRO A 68 -26.95 27.91 -9.48
C PRO A 68 -26.40 27.14 -10.69
N GLN A 69 -25.31 26.39 -10.50
CA GLN A 69 -24.78 25.52 -11.54
C GLN A 69 -25.84 24.49 -11.92
N GLU A 70 -26.36 24.60 -13.14
CA GLU A 70 -27.14 23.54 -13.76
C GLU A 70 -26.21 22.33 -13.96
N ASN A 71 -26.66 21.16 -13.50
CA ASN A 71 -25.99 19.88 -13.71
C ASN A 71 -25.72 19.66 -15.21
N ASP A 72 -24.46 19.78 -15.62
CA ASP A 72 -23.99 19.40 -16.94
C ASP A 72 -24.10 17.87 -17.08
N PRO A 73 -24.90 17.35 -18.05
CA PRO A 73 -24.97 15.91 -18.30
C PRO A 73 -23.61 15.29 -18.69
N GLY A 74 -22.61 16.11 -19.02
CA GLY A 74 -21.22 15.73 -19.32
C GLY A 74 -20.20 15.98 -18.21
N SER A 75 -20.62 16.35 -17.00
CA SER A 75 -19.71 16.37 -15.84
C SER A 75 -19.17 14.97 -15.56
N PRO A 76 -17.86 14.77 -15.30
CA PRO A 76 -17.28 13.46 -15.00
C PRO A 76 -17.92 12.71 -13.81
N GLN A 77 -18.70 13.42 -12.99
CA GLN A 77 -19.53 12.85 -11.93
C GLN A 77 -20.76 12.05 -12.44
N SER A 78 -21.03 12.01 -13.76
CA SER A 78 -22.18 11.30 -14.34
C SER A 78 -21.88 9.89 -14.87
N LEU A 79 -20.62 9.42 -14.78
CA LEU A 79 -20.22 8.06 -15.15
C LEU A 79 -20.11 7.17 -13.91
N THR A 80 -21.23 6.96 -13.22
CA THR A 80 -21.31 5.87 -12.24
C THR A 80 -21.92 4.65 -12.89
N CYS A 81 -21.40 3.47 -12.56
CA CYS A 81 -21.96 2.18 -12.95
C CYS A 81 -22.24 1.34 -11.71
N PRO A 82 -23.22 1.73 -10.85
CA PRO A 82 -23.43 1.09 -9.55
C PRO A 82 -23.57 -0.44 -9.62
N VAL A 83 -24.23 -0.96 -10.66
CA VAL A 83 -24.36 -2.42 -10.86
C VAL A 83 -23.00 -3.13 -10.96
N VAL A 84 -22.01 -2.50 -11.61
CA VAL A 84 -20.67 -3.08 -11.78
C VAL A 84 -19.86 -2.90 -10.50
N THR A 85 -19.86 -1.69 -9.92
CA THR A 85 -19.10 -1.43 -8.69
C THR A 85 -19.62 -2.22 -7.49
N ASP A 86 -20.94 -2.39 -7.37
CA ASP A 86 -21.56 -3.22 -6.34
C ASP A 86 -21.17 -4.69 -6.51
N ALA A 87 -21.07 -5.18 -7.75
CA ALA A 87 -20.64 -6.55 -8.04
C ALA A 87 -19.15 -6.77 -7.69
N ILE A 88 -18.29 -5.77 -7.93
CA ILE A 88 -16.88 -5.79 -7.53
C ILE A 88 -16.76 -5.89 -6.00
N LEU A 89 -17.46 -5.01 -5.28
CA LEU A 89 -17.45 -5.00 -3.82
C LEU A 89 -18.05 -6.28 -3.24
N GLU A 90 -19.14 -6.82 -3.83
CA GLU A 90 -19.74 -8.08 -3.39
C GLU A 90 -18.77 -9.26 -3.60
N ALA A 91 -18.06 -9.32 -4.73
CA ALA A 91 -17.08 -10.36 -5.02
C ALA A 91 -15.93 -10.35 -4.01
N ALA A 92 -15.36 -9.18 -3.72
CA ALA A 92 -14.25 -9.03 -2.78
C ALA A 92 -14.63 -9.33 -1.33
N LEU A 93 -15.86 -8.98 -0.91
CA LEU A 93 -16.34 -9.17 0.46
C LEU A 93 -16.96 -10.55 0.72
N THR A 94 -17.14 -11.37 -0.33
CA THR A 94 -17.70 -12.72 -0.18
C THR A 94 -16.56 -13.73 -0.07
N PRO A 95 -16.42 -14.44 1.07
CA PRO A 95 -15.40 -15.48 1.19
C PRO A 95 -15.62 -16.57 0.13
N GLY A 96 -14.59 -16.89 -0.64
CA GLY A 96 -14.60 -18.04 -1.53
C GLY A 96 -14.86 -19.35 -0.77
N GLU A 97 -15.72 -20.21 -1.30
CA GLU A 97 -15.80 -21.61 -0.86
C GLU A 97 -14.67 -22.38 -1.54
N SER A 98 -13.59 -22.69 -0.82
CA SER A 98 -12.50 -23.49 -1.38
C SER A 98 -11.99 -24.56 -0.42
N GLU A 99 -11.78 -25.75 -0.98
CA GLU A 99 -11.04 -26.86 -0.39
C GLU A 99 -9.64 -26.85 -1.03
N THR A 100 -8.68 -26.11 -0.46
CA THR A 100 -7.38 -25.89 -1.09
C THR A 100 -6.36 -27.00 -0.79
N GLU A 101 -5.59 -27.38 -1.82
CA GLU A 101 -4.27 -27.97 -1.65
C GLU A 101 -3.29 -26.81 -1.38
N GLU A 102 -3.00 -26.53 -0.10
CA GLU A 102 -2.02 -25.50 0.29
C GLU A 102 -0.64 -25.82 -0.32
N MET A 103 -0.07 -24.88 -1.11
CA MET A 103 1.34 -24.94 -1.50
C MET A 103 2.22 -24.34 -0.39
N ASP A 104 3.46 -24.84 -0.25
CA ASP A 104 4.44 -24.30 0.69
C ASP A 104 5.04 -22.98 0.14
N GLY A 105 4.21 -21.93 0.05
CA GLY A 105 4.57 -20.56 -0.32
C GLY A 105 4.53 -20.24 -1.82
N GLU A 106 4.82 -18.98 -2.13
CA GLU A 106 4.79 -18.41 -3.48
C GLU A 106 5.88 -18.99 -4.40
N ILE A 107 5.49 -19.40 -5.59
CA ILE A 107 6.38 -19.82 -6.67
C ILE A 107 6.25 -18.84 -7.83
N TYR A 108 7.30 -18.06 -8.07
CA TYR A 108 7.38 -17.17 -9.22
C TYR A 108 7.58 -17.98 -10.50
N LEU A 109 6.80 -17.69 -11.53
CA LEU A 109 6.81 -18.38 -12.81
C LEU A 109 7.60 -17.59 -13.85
N VAL A 110 7.27 -16.31 -14.02
CA VAL A 110 7.90 -15.43 -15.01
C VAL A 110 7.84 -13.97 -14.55
N THR A 111 8.90 -13.22 -14.83
CA THR A 111 8.93 -11.76 -14.63
C THR A 111 9.20 -11.06 -15.96
N TYR A 112 8.39 -10.07 -16.29
CA TYR A 112 8.52 -9.19 -17.45
C TYR A 112 9.09 -7.83 -17.02
N SER A 113 9.91 -7.23 -17.88
CA SER A 113 10.19 -5.79 -17.80
C SER A 113 9.03 -4.99 -18.39
N VAL A 114 8.73 -3.85 -17.76
CA VAL A 114 7.58 -2.98 -18.10
C VAL A 114 8.05 -1.64 -18.63
N ASN A 115 7.40 -1.15 -19.69
CA ASN A 115 7.54 0.24 -20.16
C ASN A 115 6.20 0.75 -20.72
N GLY A 116 5.48 1.53 -19.92
CA GLY A 116 4.12 1.93 -20.29
C GLY A 116 3.24 0.70 -20.43
N ASP A 117 2.62 0.48 -21.59
CA ASP A 117 1.73 -0.67 -21.83
C ASP A 117 2.49 -1.92 -22.27
N GLU A 118 3.79 -1.81 -22.56
CA GLU A 118 4.56 -2.88 -23.19
C GLU A 118 5.27 -3.78 -22.14
N LEU A 119 5.10 -5.09 -22.31
CA LEU A 119 5.85 -6.14 -21.61
C LEU A 119 6.97 -6.68 -22.52
N PHE A 120 8.20 -6.76 -21.99
CA PHE A 120 9.37 -7.25 -22.73
C PHE A 120 10.36 -8.00 -21.83
N ASP A 121 11.36 -8.63 -22.46
CA ASP A 121 12.46 -9.36 -21.81
C ASP A 121 12.01 -10.34 -20.70
N PRO A 122 11.14 -11.33 -21.01
CA PRO A 122 10.66 -12.28 -20.00
C PRO A 122 11.82 -13.08 -19.40
N TYR A 123 11.85 -13.15 -18.08
CA TYR A 123 12.72 -14.01 -17.30
C TYR A 123 11.89 -15.15 -16.70
N TYR A 124 12.12 -16.36 -17.20
CA TYR A 124 11.43 -17.57 -16.74
C TYR A 124 12.22 -18.24 -15.62
N GLU A 125 11.54 -18.56 -14.52
CA GLU A 125 12.11 -19.29 -13.40
C GLU A 125 12.21 -20.80 -13.70
N ASP A 126 13.04 -21.51 -12.93
CA ASP A 126 13.15 -22.98 -13.02
C ASP A 126 12.04 -23.62 -12.18
N VAL A 127 10.92 -23.93 -12.83
CA VAL A 127 9.70 -24.48 -12.18
C VAL A 127 9.52 -25.97 -12.47
N SER A 128 8.66 -26.63 -11.69
CA SER A 128 8.31 -28.03 -11.92
C SER A 128 7.40 -28.19 -13.14
N ALA A 129 7.40 -29.40 -13.73
CA ALA A 129 6.71 -29.67 -15.00
C ALA A 129 5.18 -29.49 -14.96
N ASP A 130 4.59 -29.49 -13.77
CA ASP A 130 3.18 -29.23 -13.51
C ASP A 130 2.81 -27.74 -13.53
N LEU A 131 3.78 -26.83 -13.52
CA LEU A 131 3.58 -25.37 -13.63
C LEU A 131 4.02 -24.80 -14.99
N GLU A 132 4.50 -25.67 -15.90
CA GLU A 132 4.96 -25.25 -17.23
C GLU A 132 3.82 -24.70 -18.10
N ASP A 133 2.58 -25.19 -17.91
CA ASP A 133 1.43 -24.72 -18.68
C ASP A 133 1.07 -23.27 -18.29
N GLU A 134 1.02 -22.97 -16.99
CA GLU A 134 0.82 -21.64 -16.42
C GLU A 134 1.97 -20.70 -16.75
N GLN A 135 3.23 -21.12 -16.53
CA GLN A 135 4.43 -20.32 -16.83
C GLN A 135 4.47 -19.87 -18.30
N MET A 136 3.93 -20.68 -19.21
CA MET A 136 3.97 -20.43 -20.65
C MET A 136 2.66 -19.83 -21.20
N ASP A 137 1.66 -19.52 -20.35
CA ASP A 137 0.42 -18.86 -20.77
C ASP A 137 0.59 -17.34 -20.93
N GLU A 138 1.40 -16.97 -21.93
CA GLU A 138 1.61 -15.56 -22.29
C GLU A 138 0.30 -14.81 -22.63
N SER A 139 -0.76 -15.53 -23.00
CA SER A 139 -2.05 -14.92 -23.28
C SER A 139 -2.72 -14.45 -21.99
N ALA A 140 -2.80 -15.33 -20.98
CA ALA A 140 -3.34 -14.99 -19.66
C ALA A 140 -2.52 -13.86 -19.02
N HIS A 141 -1.19 -13.93 -19.08
CA HIS A 141 -0.31 -12.89 -18.51
C HIS A 141 -0.61 -11.50 -19.09
N ARG A 142 -0.81 -11.43 -20.41
CA ARG A 142 -1.16 -10.18 -21.10
C ARG A 142 -2.57 -9.72 -20.79
N GLU A 143 -3.52 -10.62 -20.68
CA GLU A 143 -4.91 -10.26 -20.33
C GLU A 143 -4.99 -9.59 -18.96
N ILE A 144 -4.30 -10.11 -17.97
CA ILE A 144 -4.19 -9.51 -16.63
C ILE A 144 -3.51 -8.13 -16.70
N TRP A 145 -2.39 -8.03 -17.42
CA TRP A 145 -1.68 -6.76 -17.58
C TRP A 145 -2.52 -5.71 -18.30
N ASP A 146 -3.22 -6.11 -19.36
CA ASP A 146 -4.14 -5.26 -20.11
C ASP A 146 -5.30 -4.80 -19.20
N GLN A 147 -5.80 -5.67 -18.31
CA GLN A 147 -6.79 -5.30 -17.29
C GLN A 147 -6.23 -4.22 -16.36
N PHE A 148 -5.09 -4.44 -15.69
CA PHE A 148 -4.49 -3.43 -14.80
C PHE A 148 -4.20 -2.11 -15.51
N SER A 149 -3.56 -2.18 -16.68
CA SER A 149 -3.15 -0.99 -17.46
C SER A 149 -4.34 -0.24 -18.07
N SER A 150 -5.49 -0.89 -18.25
CA SER A 150 -6.74 -0.24 -18.64
C SER A 150 -7.40 0.50 -17.48
N LEU A 151 -7.26 -0.01 -16.25
CA LEU A 151 -7.79 0.62 -15.03
C LEU A 151 -6.97 1.86 -14.66
N ILE A 152 -5.64 1.71 -14.57
CA ILE A 152 -4.73 2.73 -14.07
C ILE A 152 -4.03 3.46 -15.22
N PRO A 153 -4.24 4.78 -15.40
CA PRO A 153 -3.61 5.53 -16.47
C PRO A 153 -2.08 5.49 -16.42
N ALA A 154 -1.43 5.46 -17.59
CA ALA A 154 0.01 5.26 -17.71
C ALA A 154 0.87 6.24 -16.88
N GLN A 155 0.44 7.50 -16.74
CA GLN A 155 1.15 8.49 -15.95
C GLN A 155 1.20 8.17 -14.45
N HIS A 156 0.22 7.40 -13.95
CA HIS A 156 0.08 7.05 -12.54
C HIS A 156 0.81 5.76 -12.15
N ARG A 157 1.34 5.00 -13.13
CA ARG A 157 2.03 3.73 -12.90
C ARG A 157 3.46 3.71 -13.43
N SER A 158 4.08 4.89 -13.50
CA SER A 158 5.44 5.04 -14.02
C SER A 158 6.53 4.43 -13.13
N MET A 159 6.23 4.15 -11.85
CA MET A 159 7.14 3.44 -10.95
C MET A 159 7.23 1.94 -11.23
N ILE A 160 6.27 1.35 -11.96
CA ILE A 160 6.25 -0.08 -12.23
C ILE A 160 7.27 -0.40 -13.32
N ALA A 161 8.33 -1.10 -12.93
CA ALA A 161 9.39 -1.55 -13.84
C ALA A 161 9.32 -3.05 -14.11
N GLU A 162 8.67 -3.82 -13.23
CA GLU A 162 8.55 -5.27 -13.32
C GLU A 162 7.07 -5.70 -13.23
N TYR A 163 6.74 -6.81 -13.89
CA TYR A 163 5.46 -7.48 -13.77
C TYR A 163 5.71 -8.98 -13.64
N SER A 164 5.35 -9.55 -12.50
CA SER A 164 5.63 -10.95 -12.18
C SER A 164 4.36 -11.77 -12.11
N ILE A 165 4.42 -12.97 -12.65
CA ILE A 165 3.42 -14.00 -12.47
C ILE A 165 3.95 -14.98 -11.45
N PHE A 166 3.18 -15.27 -10.43
CA PHE A 166 3.49 -16.30 -9.45
C PHE A 166 2.29 -17.24 -9.27
N THR A 167 2.44 -18.23 -8.42
CA THR A 167 1.31 -18.95 -7.83
C THR A 167 1.65 -19.49 -6.44
N ASP A 168 0.69 -19.47 -5.53
CA ASP A 168 0.75 -20.15 -4.22
C ASP A 168 -0.35 -21.22 -4.04
N GLY A 169 -1.06 -21.54 -5.13
CA GLY A 169 -2.20 -22.45 -5.15
C GLY A 169 -3.47 -21.71 -5.52
N ALA A 170 -4.62 -22.33 -5.24
CA ALA A 170 -5.89 -21.62 -5.30
C ALA A 170 -6.13 -20.89 -3.97
N ASP A 171 -6.70 -19.69 -4.06
CA ASP A 171 -6.89 -18.76 -2.96
C ASP A 171 -5.55 -18.32 -2.33
N ASN A 172 -5.60 -17.57 -1.22
CA ASN A 172 -4.47 -16.87 -0.58
C ASN A 172 -4.14 -15.52 -1.22
N VAL A 173 -2.96 -15.36 -1.84
CA VAL A 173 -2.47 -14.07 -2.32
C VAL A 173 -2.82 -13.93 -3.79
N LEU A 174 -3.88 -13.18 -4.10
CA LEU A 174 -4.26 -12.94 -5.49
C LEU A 174 -3.26 -12.02 -6.21
N ALA A 175 -2.79 -10.98 -5.52
CA ALA A 175 -1.77 -10.07 -6.05
C ALA A 175 -0.97 -9.43 -4.90
N ALA A 176 0.15 -8.83 -5.26
CA ALA A 176 1.00 -8.04 -4.38
C ALA A 176 1.80 -7.02 -5.18
N VAL A 177 2.31 -5.99 -4.51
CA VAL A 177 3.33 -5.09 -5.05
C VAL A 177 4.59 -5.08 -4.21
N ALA A 178 5.73 -4.91 -4.88
CA ALA A 178 7.02 -4.87 -4.20
C ALA A 178 8.05 -3.99 -4.87
N GLN A 179 9.01 -3.47 -4.09
CA GLN A 179 10.22 -2.91 -4.67
C GLN A 179 10.93 -3.93 -5.56
N THR A 180 11.43 -3.50 -6.72
CA THR A 180 12.20 -4.40 -7.58
C THR A 180 13.49 -4.82 -6.89
N GLN A 181 14.03 -5.98 -7.28
CA GLN A 181 15.25 -6.50 -6.67
C GLN A 181 16.51 -5.66 -6.97
N SER A 182 16.45 -4.78 -7.96
CA SER A 182 17.63 -4.06 -8.47
C SER A 182 17.61 -2.56 -8.19
N ASP A 183 16.43 -1.97 -8.01
CA ASP A 183 16.25 -0.55 -7.74
C ASP A 183 15.08 -0.35 -6.76
N PRO A 184 15.33 0.16 -5.54
CA PRO A 184 14.29 0.35 -4.55
C PRO A 184 13.33 1.50 -4.85
N SER A 185 13.61 2.30 -5.88
CA SER A 185 12.72 3.36 -6.35
C SER A 185 11.71 2.89 -7.38
N THR A 186 11.83 1.65 -7.87
CA THR A 186 10.89 1.05 -8.81
C THR A 186 10.19 -0.15 -8.19
N TRP A 187 9.03 -0.50 -8.74
CA TRP A 187 8.14 -1.50 -8.19
C TRP A 187 7.81 -2.61 -9.21
N SER A 188 7.44 -3.77 -8.70
CA SER A 188 6.87 -4.91 -9.40
C SER A 188 5.41 -5.04 -9.01
N LEU A 189 4.52 -5.16 -9.99
CA LEU A 189 3.19 -5.75 -9.79
C LEU A 189 3.33 -7.27 -9.88
N GLN A 190 2.70 -8.01 -8.98
CA GLN A 190 2.77 -9.46 -8.91
C GLN A 190 1.35 -10.03 -8.85
N VAL A 191 1.04 -11.02 -9.66
CA VAL A 191 -0.32 -11.60 -9.71
C VAL A 191 -0.24 -13.12 -9.72
N ASP A 192 -1.08 -13.76 -8.91
CA ASP A 192 -1.28 -15.21 -8.91
C ASP A 192 -2.16 -15.60 -10.09
N ILE A 193 -1.59 -16.40 -11.00
CA ILE A 193 -2.32 -16.89 -12.17
C ILE A 193 -3.46 -17.86 -11.83
N ALA A 194 -3.43 -18.52 -10.68
CA ALA A 194 -4.47 -19.44 -10.25
C ALA A 194 -5.77 -18.72 -9.82
N ASP A 195 -5.66 -17.46 -9.39
CA ASP A 195 -6.75 -16.72 -8.76
C ASP A 195 -7.40 -15.65 -9.66
N ILE A 196 -7.06 -15.63 -10.95
CA ILE A 196 -7.55 -14.61 -11.91
C ILE A 196 -8.96 -14.88 -12.46
N SER A 197 -9.59 -16.00 -12.06
CA SER A 197 -10.82 -16.49 -12.71
C SER A 197 -12.06 -15.65 -12.43
N ASP A 198 -12.07 -14.89 -11.33
CA ASP A 198 -13.10 -13.90 -11.01
C ASP A 198 -12.62 -12.49 -11.39
N PRO A 199 -13.09 -11.92 -12.53
CA PRO A 199 -12.66 -10.60 -12.97
C PRO A 199 -13.08 -9.48 -12.02
N TYR A 200 -14.14 -9.68 -11.23
CA TYR A 200 -14.59 -8.68 -10.25
C TYR A 200 -13.65 -8.63 -9.04
N ASN A 201 -13.30 -9.79 -8.48
CA ASN A 201 -12.35 -9.86 -7.37
C ASN A 201 -10.93 -9.42 -7.81
N LEU A 202 -10.51 -9.81 -9.02
CA LEU A 202 -9.26 -9.34 -9.61
C LEU A 202 -9.27 -7.81 -9.78
N THR A 203 -10.37 -7.20 -10.25
CA THR A 203 -10.45 -5.74 -10.36
C THR A 203 -10.36 -5.04 -9.01
N PHE A 204 -11.00 -5.56 -7.96
CA PHE A 204 -10.86 -5.02 -6.61
C PHE A 204 -9.38 -5.05 -6.18
N THR A 205 -8.77 -6.22 -6.28
CA THR A 205 -7.38 -6.45 -5.85
C THR A 205 -6.40 -5.58 -6.64
N LEU A 206 -6.56 -5.43 -7.95
CA LEU A 206 -5.69 -4.58 -8.76
C LEU A 206 -5.79 -3.09 -8.40
N ILE A 207 -6.97 -2.63 -7.96
CA ILE A 207 -7.14 -1.25 -7.45
C ILE A 207 -6.50 -1.11 -6.06
N HIS A 208 -6.58 -2.15 -5.23
CA HIS A 208 -5.92 -2.23 -3.91
C HIS A 208 -4.40 -2.17 -4.05
N GLU A 209 -3.82 -3.00 -4.92
CA GLU A 209 -2.38 -2.99 -5.21
C GLU A 209 -1.92 -1.63 -5.75
N TYR A 210 -2.74 -0.95 -6.54
CA TYR A 210 -2.45 0.41 -6.94
C TYR A 210 -2.51 1.40 -5.75
N GLY A 211 -3.38 1.17 -4.78
CA GLY A 211 -3.41 1.91 -3.51
C GLY A 211 -2.05 1.88 -2.81
N HIS A 212 -1.43 0.71 -2.71
CA HIS A 212 -0.05 0.56 -2.20
C HIS A 212 0.96 1.35 -3.03
N LEU A 213 0.93 1.25 -4.36
CA LEU A 213 1.85 2.02 -5.22
C LEU A 213 1.66 3.53 -5.07
N LEU A 214 0.42 3.98 -4.89
CA LEU A 214 0.07 5.38 -4.71
C LEU A 214 0.60 5.94 -3.38
N THR A 215 0.59 5.15 -2.31
CA THR A 215 0.86 5.61 -0.94
C THR A 215 2.25 5.24 -0.42
N LEU A 216 2.89 4.23 -1.01
CA LEU A 216 4.23 3.74 -0.65
C LEU A 216 5.28 3.98 -1.74
N GLY A 217 4.87 4.51 -2.91
CA GLY A 217 5.77 4.85 -3.99
C GLY A 217 6.92 5.78 -3.55
N PRO A 218 8.01 5.89 -4.34
CA PRO A 218 9.22 6.62 -3.94
C PRO A 218 9.01 8.13 -3.69
N ASP A 219 7.93 8.71 -4.21
CA ASP A 219 7.53 10.10 -3.97
C ASP A 219 6.79 10.28 -2.63
N GLN A 220 6.34 9.20 -2.01
CA GLN A 220 5.68 9.18 -0.69
C GLN A 220 6.64 8.69 0.39
N VAL A 221 7.33 7.59 0.11
CA VAL A 221 8.26 6.91 1.01
C VAL A 221 9.59 6.70 0.28
N PRO A 222 10.51 7.68 0.34
CA PRO A 222 11.84 7.52 -0.23
C PRO A 222 12.54 6.29 0.39
N PRO A 223 13.04 5.36 -0.43
CA PRO A 223 13.56 4.10 0.08
C PRO A 223 14.82 4.26 0.92
N SER A 224 14.92 3.53 2.02
CA SER A 224 16.15 3.36 2.77
C SER A 224 17.07 2.38 2.05
N LEU A 225 18.14 2.91 1.44
CA LEU A 225 19.20 2.07 0.86
C LEU A 225 19.87 1.18 1.91
N ALA A 226 19.86 1.57 3.19
CA ALA A 226 20.45 0.74 4.24
C ALA A 226 19.64 -0.55 4.42
N ILE A 227 18.31 -0.43 4.49
CA ILE A 227 17.39 -1.57 4.59
C ILE A 227 17.39 -2.37 3.31
N PHE A 228 17.23 -1.72 2.16
CA PHE A 228 17.19 -2.41 0.87
C PHE A 228 18.42 -3.29 0.62
N ASN A 229 19.61 -2.82 1.01
CA ASN A 229 20.84 -3.60 0.87
C ASN A 229 21.04 -4.65 1.98
N ASN A 230 20.28 -4.58 3.06
CA ASN A 230 20.40 -5.45 4.24
C ASN A 230 19.01 -5.81 4.82
N PRO A 231 18.10 -6.43 4.05
CA PRO A 231 16.70 -6.61 4.45
C PRO A 231 16.51 -7.53 5.66
N GLU A 232 17.50 -8.39 5.96
CA GLU A 232 17.48 -9.34 7.08
C GLU A 232 18.20 -8.80 8.33
N ASP A 233 18.67 -7.55 8.32
CA ASP A 233 19.40 -6.94 9.43
C ASP A 233 18.47 -6.10 10.29
N GLU A 234 17.95 -6.71 11.36
CA GLU A 234 17.04 -6.06 12.32
C GLU A 234 17.66 -4.84 13.01
N ASP A 235 18.98 -4.83 13.25
CA ASP A 235 19.64 -3.68 13.88
C ASP A 235 19.61 -2.46 12.95
N ILE A 236 19.82 -2.67 11.64
CA ILE A 236 19.68 -1.63 10.62
C ILE A 236 18.24 -1.16 10.53
N TYR A 237 17.28 -2.09 10.48
CA TYR A 237 15.86 -1.77 10.44
C TYR A 237 15.45 -0.86 11.61
N PHE A 238 15.75 -1.26 12.85
CA PHE A 238 15.39 -0.48 14.04
C PHE A 238 16.12 0.85 14.12
N GLN A 239 17.35 0.94 13.61
CA GLN A 239 18.09 2.20 13.54
C GLN A 239 17.40 3.19 12.60
N GLU A 240 17.01 2.75 11.42
CA GLU A 240 16.35 3.59 10.40
C GLU A 240 14.93 3.99 10.88
N ALA A 241 14.15 3.03 11.40
CA ALA A 241 12.83 3.28 11.97
C ALA A 241 12.89 4.32 13.11
N SER A 242 13.86 4.18 14.03
CA SER A 242 14.03 5.13 15.15
C SER A 242 14.52 6.52 14.71
N ALA A 243 15.12 6.62 13.51
CA ALA A 243 15.60 7.87 12.95
C ALA A 243 14.52 8.61 12.14
N CYS A 244 13.42 7.93 11.78
CA CYS A 244 12.34 8.51 11.02
C CYS A 244 11.52 9.48 11.89
N PRO A 245 11.43 10.77 11.53
CA PRO A 245 10.60 11.73 12.26
C PRO A 245 9.09 11.58 12.00
N ASN A 246 8.73 10.86 10.94
CA ASN A 246 7.37 10.67 10.43
C ASN A 246 6.98 9.18 10.53
N TYR A 247 5.91 8.77 9.88
CA TYR A 247 5.52 7.37 9.77
C TYR A 247 6.58 6.53 9.04
N PHE A 248 6.79 5.30 9.52
CA PHE A 248 7.80 4.38 8.99
C PHE A 248 7.14 3.04 8.61
N PRO A 249 6.77 2.83 7.33
CA PRO A 249 6.11 1.60 6.89
C PRO A 249 7.04 0.39 6.81
N GLY A 250 8.35 0.61 6.62
CA GLY A 250 9.36 -0.46 6.62
C GLY A 250 10.43 -0.30 5.57
N GLU A 251 10.09 0.21 4.39
CA GLU A 251 10.98 0.34 3.24
C GLU A 251 11.77 1.66 3.26
N GLY A 252 11.32 2.63 4.05
CA GLY A 252 11.85 3.98 4.10
C GLY A 252 11.09 4.83 5.11
N CYS A 253 11.50 6.08 5.26
CA CYS A 253 10.80 7.04 6.10
C CYS A 253 9.84 7.85 5.23
N ALA A 254 8.56 7.92 5.60
CA ALA A 254 7.57 8.68 4.86
C ALA A 254 7.91 10.19 4.85
N GLU A 255 7.60 10.87 3.76
CA GLU A 255 7.66 12.33 3.72
C GLU A 255 6.53 12.94 4.57
N ALA A 256 6.77 14.12 5.16
CA ALA A 256 5.89 14.73 6.16
C ALA A 256 4.53 15.24 5.63
N ASP A 257 4.33 15.16 4.32
CA ASP A 257 3.09 15.51 3.61
C ASP A 257 2.69 14.39 2.63
N SER A 258 3.21 13.18 2.86
CA SER A 258 2.78 11.98 2.15
C SER A 258 1.41 11.52 2.66
N TYR A 259 0.62 10.92 1.78
CA TYR A 259 -0.70 10.39 2.10
C TYR A 259 -0.64 9.37 3.23
N ILE A 260 0.39 8.51 3.26
CA ILE A 260 0.53 7.50 4.31
C ILE A 260 0.87 8.13 5.68
N ASP A 261 1.71 9.16 5.72
CA ASP A 261 2.01 9.86 6.97
C ASP A 261 0.80 10.62 7.50
N ASP A 262 0.11 11.38 6.63
CA ASP A 262 -1.12 12.09 6.97
C ASP A 262 -2.19 11.12 7.49
N PHE A 263 -2.40 10.00 6.79
CA PHE A 263 -3.38 8.98 7.16
C PHE A 263 -3.06 8.30 8.49
N TYR A 264 -1.80 7.92 8.72
CA TYR A 264 -1.37 7.35 9.98
C TYR A 264 -1.57 8.33 11.14
N ASN A 265 -1.17 9.59 10.94
CA ASN A 265 -1.30 10.64 11.94
C ASN A 265 -2.77 10.93 12.30
N GLU A 266 -3.67 10.89 11.33
CA GLU A 266 -5.09 11.15 11.56
C GLU A 266 -5.82 9.97 12.21
N PHE A 267 -5.52 8.73 11.81
CA PHE A 267 -6.37 7.58 12.15
C PHE A 267 -5.73 6.52 13.06
N TRP A 268 -4.40 6.45 13.16
CA TRP A 268 -3.72 5.33 13.83
C TRP A 268 -3.07 5.68 15.16
N LEU A 269 -2.72 6.94 15.43
CA LEU A 269 -1.97 7.32 16.64
C LEU A 269 -2.62 6.81 17.94
N ASP A 270 -3.94 6.90 18.05
CA ASP A 270 -4.69 6.51 19.25
C ASP A 270 -4.78 4.98 19.47
N ILE A 271 -4.54 4.17 18.43
CA ILE A 271 -4.64 2.69 18.47
C ILE A 271 -3.29 1.99 18.26
N SER A 272 -2.25 2.73 17.84
CA SER A 272 -0.93 2.21 17.46
C SER A 272 -0.23 1.43 18.57
N GLU A 273 -0.30 1.85 19.83
CA GLU A 273 0.36 1.13 20.94
C GLU A 273 -0.24 -0.26 21.16
N GLU A 274 -1.57 -0.40 21.01
CA GLU A 274 -2.25 -1.68 21.15
C GLU A 274 -2.04 -2.56 19.92
N TRP A 275 -2.12 -1.98 18.73
CA TRP A 275 -1.80 -2.69 17.49
C TRP A 275 -0.35 -3.21 17.48
N ASN A 276 0.62 -2.41 17.95
CA ASN A 276 2.01 -2.85 18.07
C ASN A 276 2.18 -4.06 19.00
N GLN A 277 1.31 -4.24 20.01
CA GLN A 277 1.33 -5.44 20.84
C GLN A 277 0.82 -6.66 20.08
N VAL A 278 -0.18 -6.48 19.21
CA VAL A 278 -0.65 -7.54 18.29
C VAL A 278 0.48 -7.89 17.31
N ASN A 279 1.08 -6.90 16.68
CA ASN A 279 2.13 -7.07 15.66
C ASN A 279 3.42 -7.74 16.19
N LEU A 280 3.66 -7.68 17.50
CA LEU A 280 4.81 -8.33 18.14
C LEU A 280 4.55 -9.80 18.54
N GLU A 281 3.35 -10.33 18.33
CA GLU A 281 3.06 -11.74 18.58
C GLU A 281 3.74 -12.63 17.53
N GLU A 282 4.51 -13.62 17.98
CA GLU A 282 5.31 -14.48 17.11
C GLU A 282 4.58 -15.79 16.75
N ASP A 283 3.60 -16.19 17.54
CA ASP A 283 2.79 -17.39 17.31
C ASP A 283 1.60 -17.04 16.40
N ASP A 284 1.52 -17.69 15.23
CA ASP A 284 0.52 -17.36 14.21
C ASP A 284 -0.92 -17.46 14.75
N ASP A 285 -1.25 -18.51 15.52
CA ASP A 285 -2.59 -18.68 16.10
C ASP A 285 -2.93 -17.55 17.09
N ALA A 286 -1.97 -17.19 17.96
CA ALA A 286 -2.12 -16.09 18.91
C ALA A 286 -2.21 -14.72 18.22
N TYR A 287 -1.44 -14.50 17.15
CA TYR A 287 -1.48 -13.28 16.35
C TYR A 287 -2.87 -13.08 15.76
N TYR A 288 -3.44 -14.09 15.09
CA TYR A 288 -4.77 -13.98 14.50
C TYR A 288 -5.87 -13.84 15.55
N GLU A 289 -5.77 -14.53 16.71
CA GLU A 289 -6.72 -14.31 17.81
C GLU A 289 -6.66 -12.88 18.36
N ALA A 290 -5.46 -12.31 18.48
CA ALA A 290 -5.25 -10.95 18.95
C ALA A 290 -5.71 -9.91 17.92
N LEU A 291 -5.47 -10.14 16.63
CA LEU A 291 -5.91 -9.28 15.54
C LEU A 291 -7.44 -9.29 15.42
N ASP A 292 -8.09 -10.45 15.49
CA ASP A 292 -9.55 -10.57 15.52
C ASP A 292 -10.15 -9.79 16.70
N ALA A 293 -9.52 -9.89 17.88
CA ALA A 293 -9.94 -9.14 19.06
C ALA A 293 -9.76 -7.62 18.90
N PHE A 294 -8.65 -7.20 18.28
CA PHE A 294 -8.37 -5.81 17.95
C PHE A 294 -9.41 -5.25 16.96
N TYR A 295 -9.65 -5.94 15.84
CA TYR A 295 -10.67 -5.57 14.88
C TYR A 295 -12.06 -5.51 15.55
N ALA A 296 -12.47 -6.54 16.30
CA ALA A 296 -13.78 -6.55 16.96
C ALA A 296 -13.99 -5.37 17.92
N LYS A 297 -12.90 -4.82 18.50
CA LYS A 297 -12.93 -3.66 19.38
C LYS A 297 -13.03 -2.33 18.60
N TYR A 298 -12.39 -2.25 17.44
CA TYR A 298 -12.26 -1.05 16.61
C TYR A 298 -12.98 -1.18 15.25
N ALA A 299 -14.00 -2.03 15.16
CA ALA A 299 -14.63 -2.41 13.89
C ALA A 299 -15.23 -1.21 13.12
N ASP A 300 -15.61 -0.13 13.81
CA ASP A 300 -16.10 1.10 13.18
C ASP A 300 -14.99 2.00 12.61
N GLN A 301 -13.72 1.60 12.76
CA GLN A 301 -12.56 2.30 12.24
C GLN A 301 -12.06 1.73 10.92
N PHE A 302 -12.44 0.52 10.53
CA PHE A 302 -11.88 -0.16 9.37
C PHE A 302 -12.97 -0.49 8.35
N VAL A 303 -12.67 -0.32 7.07
CA VAL A 303 -13.61 -0.64 5.97
C VAL A 303 -13.82 -2.14 5.81
N THR A 304 -12.82 -2.94 6.20
CA THR A 304 -12.82 -4.41 6.26
C THR A 304 -12.08 -4.90 7.50
N ASP A 305 -12.14 -6.19 7.81
CA ASP A 305 -11.26 -6.81 8.83
C ASP A 305 -9.81 -6.86 8.37
N TYR A 306 -9.57 -7.06 7.08
CA TYR A 306 -8.25 -7.04 6.46
C TYR A 306 -7.53 -5.68 6.63
N ALA A 307 -8.26 -4.56 6.55
CA ALA A 307 -7.72 -3.23 6.82
C ALA A 307 -7.16 -3.06 8.26
N ALA A 308 -7.48 -3.93 9.21
CA ALA A 308 -6.92 -3.85 10.56
C ALA A 308 -5.50 -4.45 10.67
N THR A 309 -5.02 -5.13 9.62
CA THR A 309 -3.73 -5.84 9.63
C THR A 309 -2.55 -4.90 9.85
N ASN A 310 -2.51 -3.75 9.17
CA ASN A 310 -1.53 -2.68 9.35
C ASN A 310 -2.02 -1.36 8.67
N PRO A 311 -1.35 -0.22 8.90
CA PRO A 311 -1.73 1.05 8.26
C PRO A 311 -1.64 1.06 6.73
N GLU A 312 -0.74 0.27 6.13
CA GLU A 312 -0.55 0.16 4.69
C GLU A 312 -1.75 -0.50 4.00
N GLU A 313 -2.23 -1.63 4.53
CA GLU A 313 -3.44 -2.31 4.05
C GLU A 313 -4.69 -1.45 4.30
N ASP A 314 -4.76 -0.75 5.44
CA ASP A 314 -5.89 0.12 5.75
C ASP A 314 -6.05 1.26 4.74
N ILE A 315 -4.96 1.94 4.37
CA ILE A 315 -5.02 3.02 3.39
C ILE A 315 -5.29 2.48 1.98
N ALA A 316 -4.75 1.31 1.62
CA ALA A 316 -4.99 0.68 0.33
C ALA A 316 -6.45 0.20 0.17
N GLU A 317 -7.01 -0.41 1.22
CA GLU A 317 -8.42 -0.79 1.28
C GLU A 317 -9.31 0.47 1.22
N SER A 318 -9.00 1.49 2.04
CA SER A 318 -9.75 2.74 2.07
C SER A 318 -9.72 3.46 0.71
N TRP A 319 -8.60 3.41 -0.01
CA TRP A 319 -8.47 3.90 -1.38
C TRP A 319 -9.38 3.14 -2.34
N THR A 320 -9.40 1.81 -2.26
CA THR A 320 -10.26 0.96 -3.10
C THR A 320 -11.74 1.27 -2.88
N PHE A 321 -12.15 1.41 -1.62
CA PHE A 321 -13.51 1.84 -1.27
C PHE A 321 -13.81 3.27 -1.73
N PHE A 322 -12.85 4.20 -1.63
CA PHE A 322 -12.99 5.54 -2.20
C PHE A 322 -13.27 5.48 -3.69
N VAL A 323 -12.54 4.67 -4.46
CA VAL A 323 -12.74 4.54 -5.90
C VAL A 323 -14.11 3.93 -6.24
N LEU A 324 -14.48 2.83 -5.60
CA LEU A 324 -15.61 1.99 -6.01
C LEU A 324 -16.94 2.36 -5.35
N SER A 325 -16.92 2.99 -4.17
CA SER A 325 -18.13 3.32 -3.42
C SER A 325 -18.65 4.72 -3.76
N PRO A 326 -19.95 4.98 -3.57
CA PRO A 326 -20.47 6.34 -3.42
C PRO A 326 -19.77 7.05 -2.27
N GLU A 327 -19.75 8.39 -2.33
CA GLU A 327 -19.29 9.20 -1.19
C GLU A 327 -20.12 8.86 0.06
N PRO A 328 -19.49 8.49 1.19
CA PRO A 328 -20.22 8.07 2.36
C PRO A 328 -20.97 9.25 3.01
N GLU A 329 -22.21 9.01 3.45
CA GLU A 329 -23.00 9.97 4.24
C GLU A 329 -22.82 9.80 5.75
N GLY A 330 -22.09 8.75 6.15
CA GLY A 330 -21.85 8.37 7.54
C GLY A 330 -20.78 9.23 8.22
N ASN A 331 -20.48 8.88 9.47
CA ASN A 331 -19.50 9.60 10.29
C ASN A 331 -18.62 8.65 11.14
N THR A 332 -18.58 7.36 10.78
CA THR A 332 -17.63 6.42 11.39
C THR A 332 -16.20 6.80 11.03
N ILE A 333 -15.20 6.24 11.72
CA ILE A 333 -13.80 6.47 11.34
C ILE A 333 -13.51 5.80 9.98
N ALA A 334 -14.12 4.65 9.69
CA ALA A 334 -14.06 4.04 8.36
C ALA A 334 -14.59 4.98 7.25
N ASP A 335 -15.73 5.67 7.48
CA ASP A 335 -16.25 6.67 6.53
C ASP A 335 -15.28 7.86 6.38
N GLN A 336 -14.67 8.31 7.47
CA GLN A 336 -13.71 9.41 7.46
C GLN A 336 -12.44 9.05 6.67
N LYS A 337 -11.97 7.81 6.74
CA LYS A 337 -10.85 7.29 5.92
C LYS A 337 -11.17 7.27 4.43
N ILE A 338 -12.42 7.02 4.04
CA ILE A 338 -12.85 7.18 2.64
C ILE A 338 -12.90 8.67 2.26
N LEU A 339 -13.41 9.52 3.16
CA LEU A 339 -13.48 10.98 2.96
C LEU A 339 -12.09 11.64 2.91
N PHE A 340 -11.07 11.03 3.49
CA PHE A 340 -9.69 11.48 3.49
C PHE A 340 -9.21 11.84 2.07
N PHE A 341 -9.46 10.96 1.10
CA PHE A 341 -9.01 11.15 -0.29
C PHE A 341 -9.72 12.31 -1.01
N TYR A 342 -10.91 12.72 -0.57
CA TYR A 342 -11.60 13.89 -1.13
C TYR A 342 -10.92 15.22 -0.80
N GLN A 343 -9.98 15.23 0.16
CA GLN A 343 -9.18 16.40 0.50
C GLN A 343 -8.12 16.73 -0.57
N TYR A 344 -7.82 15.79 -1.46
CA TYR A 344 -6.79 15.89 -2.49
C TYR A 344 -7.43 15.93 -3.89
N PRO A 345 -7.51 17.12 -4.54
CA PRO A 345 -8.20 17.27 -5.83
C PRO A 345 -7.69 16.33 -6.93
N GLU A 346 -6.39 16.09 -6.97
CA GLU A 346 -5.73 15.16 -7.90
C GLU A 346 -6.19 13.70 -7.71
N LEU A 347 -6.51 13.29 -6.49
CA LEU A 347 -7.02 11.94 -6.21
C LEU A 347 -8.49 11.82 -6.60
N VAL A 348 -9.27 12.90 -6.49
CA VAL A 348 -10.65 12.96 -7.01
C VAL A 348 -10.66 12.88 -8.54
N GLU A 349 -9.73 13.55 -9.21
CA GLU A 349 -9.53 13.43 -10.66
C GLU A 349 -9.13 12.00 -11.06
N LEU A 350 -8.16 11.41 -10.37
CA LEU A 350 -7.72 10.04 -10.61
C LEU A 350 -8.85 9.02 -10.38
N ARG A 351 -9.59 9.12 -9.28
CA ARG A 351 -10.78 8.31 -9.00
C ARG A 351 -11.76 8.35 -10.15
N THR A 352 -12.00 9.54 -10.70
CA THR A 352 -12.93 9.73 -11.81
C THR A 352 -12.45 8.99 -13.07
N GLU A 353 -11.16 9.02 -13.37
CA GLU A 353 -10.58 8.27 -14.48
C GLU A 353 -10.67 6.76 -14.28
N ILE A 354 -10.28 6.26 -13.09
CA ILE A 354 -10.33 4.83 -12.77
C ILE A 354 -11.76 4.32 -12.80
N LEU A 355 -12.71 5.03 -12.16
CA LEU A 355 -14.12 4.63 -12.14
C LEU A 355 -14.71 4.55 -13.56
N LYS A 356 -14.38 5.52 -14.41
CA LYS A 356 -14.77 5.46 -15.83
C LYS A 356 -14.18 4.24 -16.52
N ASN A 357 -12.92 3.90 -16.27
CA ASN A 357 -12.26 2.75 -16.88
C ASN A 357 -12.86 1.42 -16.39
N VAL A 358 -13.16 1.31 -15.09
CA VAL A 358 -13.92 0.19 -14.50
C VAL A 358 -15.25 0.01 -15.23
N CYS A 359 -16.01 1.10 -15.35
CA CYS A 359 -17.32 1.06 -16.00
C CYS A 359 -17.27 0.67 -17.48
N VAL A 360 -16.19 0.97 -18.19
CA VAL A 360 -16.03 0.62 -19.60
C VAL A 360 -15.55 -0.82 -19.78
N SER A 361 -14.68 -1.30 -18.89
CA SER A 361 -14.00 -2.59 -19.06
C SER A 361 -14.87 -3.79 -18.66
N LEU A 362 -15.86 -3.58 -17.79
CA LEU A 362 -16.71 -4.65 -17.22
C LEU A 362 -18.21 -4.51 -17.60
N GLN A 363 -18.54 -3.67 -18.59
CA GLN A 363 -19.86 -3.58 -19.23
C GLN A 363 -20.00 -4.54 -20.42
#